data_AF-A0A6J4XTR4-F1
#
_entry.id   AF-A0A6J4XTR4-F1
#
_cell.length_a   1.000
_cell.length_b   1.000
_cell.length_c   1.000
_cell.angle_alpha   90.00
_cell.angle_beta   90.00
_cell.angle_gamma   90.00
#
_symmetry.space_group_name_H-M   'P 1'
#
loop_
_entity.id
_entity.type
_entity.pdbx_description
1 polymer ?
#
loop_
_entity_poly.entity_id
_entity_poly.type
_entity_poly.pdbx_seq_one_letter_code
_entity_poly.pdbx_strand_id
1 'polypeptide(L)'
;MRMINICCGIMICLLIGSVFGCLPDVQAQTTSGALTSNETWSGDVFITGDVTVPSGITLIVEPGTSVQFIALYDDQGGGADASRSELIVAGSLIAEGTADNRIVFTSSSAEPAAGDWYGIRRLTGSADITVKFS
;
A
#
# COMPACT_ATOMS: atom_id res chain seq x y z
N MET A 1 10.00 18.23 14.18
CA MET A 1 8.61 17.86 14.50
C MET A 1 7.79 18.12 13.24
N ARG A 2 7.67 17.12 12.36
CA ARG A 2 6.97 17.27 11.07
C ARG A 2 5.47 17.17 11.32
N MET A 3 4.74 18.11 10.73
CA MET A 3 3.34 18.37 10.98
C MET A 3 2.49 17.19 10.52
N ILE A 4 1.82 16.55 11.46
CA ILE A 4 0.71 15.64 11.20
C ILE A 4 -0.46 16.51 10.74
N ASN A 5 -0.84 16.36 9.47
CA ASN A 5 -2.09 16.90 8.94
C ASN A 5 -3.24 16.09 9.52
N ILE A 6 -3.69 16.48 10.72
CA ILE A 6 -5.04 16.17 11.18
C ILE A 6 -5.92 17.23 10.51
N CYS A 7 -6.59 16.87 9.43
CA CYS A 7 -7.79 17.58 9.01
C CYS A 7 -8.88 17.33 10.06
N CYS A 8 -8.78 18.06 11.18
CA CYS A 8 -9.88 18.27 12.11
C CYS A 8 -10.91 19.10 11.35
N GLY A 9 -12.10 18.54 11.17
CA GLY A 9 -13.16 19.16 10.39
C GLY A 9 -13.49 20.56 10.87
N ILE A 10 -13.57 21.52 9.95
CA ILE A 10 -14.51 22.62 10.03
C ILE A 10 -15.10 22.77 8.63
N MET A 11 -16.33 22.30 8.53
CA MET A 11 -17.31 22.71 7.53
C MET A 11 -17.56 24.21 7.73
N ILE A 12 -16.92 25.06 6.94
CA ILE A 12 -17.45 26.40 6.66
C ILE A 12 -18.12 26.32 5.30
N CYS A 13 -19.39 25.93 5.36
CA CYS A 13 -20.34 26.07 4.28
C CYS A 13 -20.71 27.56 4.20
N LEU A 14 -20.01 28.32 3.35
CA LEU A 14 -20.39 29.69 3.00
C LEU A 14 -21.36 29.64 1.82
N LEU A 15 -22.53 30.23 2.04
CA LEU A 15 -23.80 30.10 1.32
C LEU A 15 -23.76 30.59 -0.14
N ILE A 16 -23.07 29.89 -1.03
CA ILE A 16 -23.30 30.02 -2.48
C ILE A 16 -23.42 28.63 -3.09
N GLY A 17 -24.64 28.33 -3.59
CA GLY A 17 -25.06 27.02 -4.06
C GLY A 17 -24.10 26.39 -5.06
N SER A 18 -23.19 25.58 -4.54
CA SER A 18 -22.24 24.80 -5.29
C SER A 18 -22.39 23.37 -4.83
N VAL A 19 -22.59 22.48 -5.79
CA VAL A 19 -22.54 21.04 -5.61
C VAL A 19 -21.33 20.70 -4.74
N PHE A 20 -21.57 20.38 -3.46
CA PHE A 20 -20.57 19.74 -2.61
C PHE A 20 -20.36 18.34 -3.18
N GLY A 21 -19.57 18.26 -4.26
CA GLY A 21 -18.85 17.06 -4.56
C GLY A 21 -18.02 16.77 -3.32
N CYS A 22 -18.31 15.65 -2.67
CA CYS A 22 -17.38 15.04 -1.74
C CYS A 22 -16.05 14.94 -2.50
N LEU A 23 -15.08 15.81 -2.19
CA LEU A 23 -13.73 15.58 -2.67
C LEU A 23 -13.36 14.23 -2.10
N PRO A 24 -13.02 13.22 -2.92
CA PRO A 24 -12.55 11.96 -2.38
C PRO A 24 -11.40 12.30 -1.43
N ASP A 25 -11.52 11.86 -0.18
CA ASP A 25 -10.43 11.93 0.76
C ASP A 25 -9.29 11.13 0.11
N VAL A 26 -8.29 11.85 -0.42
CA VAL A 26 -7.08 11.22 -0.93
C VAL A 26 -6.31 10.81 0.33
N GLN A 27 -6.71 9.67 0.90
CA GLN A 27 -5.98 9.00 1.96
C GLN A 27 -4.54 8.88 1.46
N ALA A 28 -3.59 9.39 2.25
CA ALA A 28 -2.18 9.25 1.91
C ALA A 28 -1.85 7.76 1.84
N GLN A 29 -1.18 7.36 0.77
CA GLN A 29 -0.85 5.96 0.55
C GLN A 29 -0.02 5.42 1.72
N THR A 30 -0.39 4.24 2.22
CA THR A 30 0.33 3.58 3.31
C THR A 30 1.67 3.07 2.79
N THR A 31 2.78 3.58 3.34
CA THR A 31 4.15 3.15 2.99
C THR A 31 4.80 2.25 4.04
N SER A 32 4.26 2.25 5.27
CA SER A 32 4.60 1.32 6.36
C SER A 32 3.47 1.31 7.40
N GLY A 33 3.43 0.28 8.24
CA GLY A 33 2.38 0.03 9.22
C GLY A 33 1.15 -0.69 8.68
N ALA A 34 0.07 -0.66 9.46
CA ALA A 34 -1.19 -1.34 9.10
C ALA A 34 -2.14 -0.41 8.33
N LEU A 35 -2.74 -0.93 7.26
CA LEU A 35 -3.85 -0.27 6.59
C LEU A 35 -5.01 -0.07 7.58
N THR A 36 -5.60 1.13 7.59
CA THR A 36 -6.72 1.47 8.48
C THR A 36 -8.08 1.31 7.80
N SER A 37 -8.09 1.23 6.47
CA SER A 37 -9.27 1.00 5.64
C SER A 37 -8.87 0.34 4.31
N ASN A 38 -9.84 0.02 3.46
CA ASN A 38 -9.55 -0.48 2.12
C ASN A 38 -8.75 0.56 1.34
N GLU A 39 -7.69 0.13 0.67
CA GLU A 39 -6.78 1.03 -0.04
C GLU A 39 -6.56 0.54 -1.47
N THR A 40 -6.32 1.49 -2.38
CA THR A 40 -5.99 1.22 -3.77
C THR A 40 -4.65 1.86 -4.10
N TRP A 41 -3.69 1.04 -4.54
CA TRP A 41 -2.37 1.46 -4.99
C TRP A 41 -2.35 1.56 -6.51
N SER A 42 -1.77 2.65 -7.03
CA SER A 42 -1.61 2.90 -8.45
C SER A 42 -0.31 3.66 -8.74
N GLY A 43 0.26 3.50 -9.94
CA GLY A 43 1.50 4.18 -10.34
C GLY A 43 2.75 3.65 -9.63
N ASP A 44 3.62 4.54 -9.15
CA ASP A 44 4.81 4.18 -8.38
C ASP A 44 4.53 4.24 -6.87
N VAL A 45 4.68 3.10 -6.19
CA VAL A 45 4.47 2.95 -4.76
C VAL A 45 5.80 2.63 -4.07
N PHE A 46 6.24 3.49 -3.15
CA PHE A 46 7.48 3.29 -2.41
C PHE A 46 7.19 2.83 -0.98
N ILE A 47 7.62 1.62 -0.64
CA ILE A 47 7.40 0.98 0.65
C ILE A 47 8.63 1.18 1.53
N THR A 48 8.45 1.84 2.68
CA THR A 48 9.51 2.25 3.60
C THR A 48 9.71 1.29 4.77
N GLY A 49 8.76 0.41 5.02
CA GLY A 49 8.77 -0.59 6.08
C GLY A 49 7.69 -1.64 5.84
N ASP A 50 7.43 -2.46 6.84
CA ASP A 50 6.36 -3.47 6.73
C ASP A 50 5.01 -2.82 6.46
N VAL A 51 4.25 -3.35 5.49
CA VAL A 51 2.85 -3.00 5.28
C VAL A 51 1.99 -4.19 5.65
N THR A 52 1.07 -3.98 6.60
CA THR A 52 0.10 -5.01 6.99
C THR A 52 -1.28 -4.70 6.41
N VAL A 53 -1.87 -5.64 5.68
CA VAL A 53 -3.28 -5.64 5.27
C VAL A 53 -4.07 -6.42 6.32
N PRO A 54 -4.81 -5.79 7.25
CA PRO A 54 -5.50 -6.49 8.32
C PRO A 54 -6.69 -7.32 7.83
N SER A 55 -7.16 -8.26 8.66
CA SER A 55 -8.39 -9.01 8.38
C SER A 55 -9.59 -8.08 8.17
N GLY A 56 -10.40 -8.37 7.16
CA GLY A 56 -11.55 -7.52 6.77
C GLY A 56 -11.20 -6.31 5.89
N ILE A 57 -9.92 -6.04 5.66
CA ILE A 57 -9.44 -4.98 4.77
C ILE A 57 -8.94 -5.58 3.45
N THR A 58 -9.17 -4.86 2.36
CA THR A 58 -8.70 -5.20 1.01
C THR A 58 -7.71 -4.15 0.53
N LEU A 59 -6.55 -4.61 0.09
CA LEU A 59 -5.61 -3.84 -0.72
C LEU A 59 -5.81 -4.21 -2.19
N ILE A 60 -6.13 -3.22 -3.02
CA ILE A 60 -6.20 -3.35 -4.48
C ILE A 60 -4.94 -2.72 -5.07
N VAL A 61 -4.25 -3.43 -5.95
CA VAL A 61 -3.13 -2.89 -6.73
C VAL A 61 -3.56 -2.83 -8.18
N GLU A 62 -3.66 -1.62 -8.73
CA GLU A 62 -4.17 -1.43 -10.09
C GLU A 62 -3.17 -1.93 -11.16
N PRO A 63 -3.65 -2.35 -12.34
CA PRO A 63 -2.79 -2.70 -13.46
C PRO A 63 -1.76 -1.59 -13.78
N GLY A 64 -0.52 -1.97 -14.09
CA GLY A 64 0.56 -1.03 -14.41
C GLY A 64 1.28 -0.45 -13.19
N THR A 65 0.93 -0.86 -11.97
CA THR A 65 1.57 -0.38 -10.73
C THR A 65 2.94 -1.01 -10.50
N SER A 66 3.92 -0.19 -10.10
CA SER A 66 5.24 -0.61 -9.62
C SER A 66 5.35 -0.37 -8.12
N VAL A 67 5.34 -1.44 -7.34
CA VAL A 67 5.52 -1.44 -5.89
C VAL A 67 6.98 -1.71 -5.58
N GLN A 68 7.68 -0.71 -5.06
CA GLN A 68 9.12 -0.67 -4.82
C GLN A 68 9.41 -0.67 -3.32
N PHE A 69 9.98 -1.75 -2.82
CA PHE A 69 10.45 -1.87 -1.44
C PHE A 69 11.86 -1.30 -1.31
N ILE A 70 12.10 -0.45 -0.31
CA ILE A 70 13.45 0.07 -0.09
C ILE A 70 14.40 -1.09 0.22
N ALA A 71 15.44 -1.22 -0.60
CA ALA A 71 16.39 -2.32 -0.50
C ALA A 71 17.11 -2.33 0.85
N LEU A 72 17.11 -3.49 1.51
CA LEU A 72 17.79 -3.75 2.78
C LEU A 72 17.40 -2.74 3.87
N TYR A 73 16.13 -2.33 3.86
CA TYR A 73 15.60 -1.33 4.79
C TYR A 73 14.19 -1.67 5.30
N ASP A 74 13.95 -1.27 6.54
CA ASP A 74 12.65 -1.23 7.22
C ASP A 74 12.67 -0.07 8.24
N ASP A 75 11.71 0.86 8.15
CA ASP A 75 11.60 2.02 9.03
C ASP A 75 11.06 1.69 10.44
N GLN A 76 10.45 0.52 10.63
CA GLN A 76 9.86 0.06 11.89
C GLN A 76 10.69 -1.02 12.58
N GLY A 77 11.53 -1.73 11.84
CA GLY A 77 12.37 -2.82 12.35
C GLY A 77 11.53 -3.98 12.90
N GLY A 78 10.47 -4.34 12.17
CA GLY A 78 9.41 -5.25 12.58
C GLY A 78 9.44 -6.60 11.84
N GLY A 79 8.25 -7.17 11.68
CA GLY A 79 8.03 -8.29 10.78
C GLY A 79 8.73 -9.59 11.17
N ALA A 80 8.92 -10.43 10.15
CA ALA A 80 9.79 -11.59 10.21
C ALA A 80 11.27 -11.25 9.97
N ASP A 81 11.57 -10.07 9.42
CA ASP A 81 12.91 -9.54 9.23
C ASP A 81 12.96 -8.04 9.51
N ALA A 82 13.57 -7.68 10.64
CA ALA A 82 13.68 -6.31 11.12
C ALA A 82 14.60 -5.39 10.28
N SER A 83 15.13 -5.87 9.16
CA SER A 83 15.98 -5.10 8.26
C SER A 83 15.43 -5.02 6.85
N ARG A 84 14.30 -5.67 6.55
CA ARG A 84 13.77 -5.77 5.19
C ARG A 84 12.26 -5.78 5.19
N SER A 85 11.69 -4.78 4.53
CA SER A 85 10.24 -4.59 4.43
C SER A 85 9.48 -5.82 3.90
N GLU A 86 8.30 -6.04 4.47
CA GLU A 86 7.34 -7.10 4.14
C GLU A 86 5.98 -6.54 3.71
N LEU A 87 5.30 -7.19 2.76
CA LEU A 87 3.85 -7.03 2.59
C LEU A 87 3.14 -8.19 3.30
N ILE A 88 2.58 -7.92 4.47
CA ILE A 88 1.95 -8.88 5.36
C ILE A 88 0.44 -8.87 5.12
N VAL A 89 -0.10 -9.91 4.49
CA VAL A 89 -1.50 -10.00 4.13
C VAL A 89 -2.22 -10.90 5.14
N ALA A 90 -3.06 -10.29 5.99
CA ALA A 90 -4.04 -10.96 6.87
C ALA A 90 -5.50 -10.80 6.38
N GLY A 91 -5.75 -9.82 5.50
CA GLY A 91 -7.03 -9.58 4.82
C GLY A 91 -7.02 -10.11 3.39
N SER A 92 -7.29 -9.21 2.44
CA SER A 92 -7.32 -9.52 1.00
C SER A 92 -6.33 -8.67 0.21
N LEU A 93 -5.64 -9.29 -0.74
CA LEU A 93 -4.81 -8.62 -1.74
C LEU A 93 -5.31 -8.95 -3.14
N ILE A 94 -5.66 -7.93 -3.91
CA ILE A 94 -6.12 -8.05 -5.30
C ILE A 94 -5.10 -7.35 -6.19
N ALA A 95 -4.38 -8.13 -7.00
CA ALA A 95 -3.40 -7.63 -7.96
C ALA A 95 -3.63 -8.33 -9.31
N GLU A 96 -4.49 -7.74 -10.14
CA GLU A 96 -4.91 -8.31 -11.42
C GLU A 96 -4.32 -7.52 -12.58
N GLY A 97 -3.06 -7.83 -12.93
CA GLY A 97 -2.37 -7.19 -14.06
C GLY A 97 -2.68 -7.85 -15.39
N THR A 98 -2.37 -7.14 -16.49
CA THR A 98 -2.43 -7.69 -17.85
C THR A 98 -1.04 -7.78 -18.46
N ALA A 99 -0.92 -8.45 -19.61
CA ALA A 99 0.32 -8.47 -20.39
C ALA A 99 0.86 -7.07 -20.71
N ASP A 100 -0.04 -6.13 -21.05
CA ASP A 100 0.32 -4.75 -21.40
C ASP A 100 0.50 -3.86 -20.15
N ASN A 101 -0.22 -4.14 -19.07
CA ASN A 101 -0.20 -3.37 -17.82
C ASN A 101 0.14 -4.29 -16.64
N ARG A 102 1.41 -4.68 -16.58
CA ARG A 102 1.92 -5.57 -15.54
C ARG A 102 1.99 -4.86 -14.19
N ILE A 103 1.66 -5.59 -13.14
CA ILE A 103 1.94 -5.19 -11.75
C ILE A 103 3.30 -5.77 -11.38
N VAL A 104 4.19 -4.94 -10.84
CA VAL A 104 5.54 -5.34 -10.48
C VAL A 104 5.77 -5.05 -9.00
N PHE A 105 6.12 -6.10 -8.23
CA PHE A 105 6.65 -5.97 -6.88
C PHE A 105 8.16 -6.16 -6.95
N THR A 106 8.93 -5.15 -6.57
CA THR A 106 10.39 -5.13 -6.77
C THR A 106 11.12 -4.36 -5.68
N SER A 107 12.44 -4.49 -5.66
CA SER A 107 13.34 -3.62 -4.91
C SER A 107 13.41 -2.23 -5.55
N SER A 108 13.62 -1.19 -4.74
CA SER A 108 13.96 0.16 -5.19
C SER A 108 15.43 0.31 -5.62
N SER A 109 16.22 -0.75 -5.55
CA SER A 109 17.61 -0.77 -6.03
C SER A 109 17.67 -0.51 -7.54
N ALA A 110 18.72 0.17 -8.00
CA ALA A 110 19.00 0.32 -9.43
C ALA A 110 19.23 -1.03 -10.12
N GLU A 111 19.76 -2.01 -9.37
CA GLU A 111 19.92 -3.41 -9.79
C GLU A 111 19.21 -4.30 -8.76
N PRO A 112 17.91 -4.60 -8.93
CA PRO A 112 17.15 -5.42 -8.00
C PRO A 112 17.76 -6.80 -7.80
N ALA A 113 18.05 -7.15 -6.55
CA ALA A 113 18.61 -8.45 -6.18
C ALA A 113 17.65 -9.26 -5.31
N ALA A 114 17.76 -10.59 -5.40
CA ALA A 114 17.04 -11.49 -4.52
C ALA A 114 17.45 -11.21 -3.06
N GLY A 115 16.46 -10.98 -2.21
CA GLY A 115 16.67 -10.68 -0.80
C GLY A 115 16.82 -9.20 -0.46
N ASP A 116 16.68 -8.27 -1.41
CA ASP A 116 16.62 -6.83 -1.12
C ASP A 116 15.42 -6.45 -0.23
N TRP A 117 14.33 -7.21 -0.32
CA TRP A 117 13.15 -7.12 0.54
C TRP A 117 12.74 -8.54 0.94
N TYR A 118 11.95 -8.67 1.99
CA TYR A 118 11.67 -9.99 2.54
C TYR A 118 10.68 -10.78 1.67
N GLY A 119 9.61 -10.11 1.22
CA GLY A 119 8.60 -10.72 0.35
C GLY A 119 7.17 -10.35 0.74
N ILE A 120 6.23 -10.98 0.02
CA ILE A 120 4.79 -10.95 0.35
C ILE A 120 4.49 -12.17 1.21
N ARG A 121 3.94 -11.96 2.41
CA ARG A 121 3.61 -13.02 3.36
C ARG A 121 2.11 -13.10 3.56
N ARG A 122 1.54 -14.28 3.31
CA ARG A 122 0.16 -14.60 3.70
C ARG A 122 0.14 -15.11 5.13
N LEU A 123 -0.68 -14.52 6.00
CA LEU A 123 -0.93 -15.04 7.34
C LEU A 123 -2.09 -16.07 7.34
N THR A 124 -2.04 -17.02 8.26
CA THR A 124 -3.10 -18.03 8.42
C THR A 124 -4.43 -17.35 8.74
N GLY A 125 -5.50 -17.71 8.03
CA GLY A 125 -6.83 -17.09 8.19
C GLY A 125 -7.09 -15.88 7.27
N SER A 126 -6.17 -15.55 6.36
CA SER A 126 -6.40 -14.53 5.34
C SER A 126 -7.46 -14.96 4.35
N ALA A 127 -8.35 -14.03 3.97
CA ALA A 127 -9.47 -14.26 3.06
C ALA A 127 -8.96 -14.72 1.70
N ASP A 128 -8.47 -13.81 0.85
CA ASP A 128 -8.04 -14.14 -0.51
C ASP A 128 -6.80 -13.35 -0.95
N ILE A 129 -5.86 -14.04 -1.61
CA ILE A 129 -4.81 -13.39 -2.41
C ILE A 129 -5.09 -13.76 -3.86
N THR A 130 -5.53 -12.78 -4.65
CA THR A 130 -5.78 -12.96 -6.08
C THR A 130 -4.69 -12.26 -6.86
N VAL A 131 -3.85 -13.06 -7.53
CA VAL A 131 -2.86 -12.57 -8.49
C VAL A 131 -3.21 -13.14 -9.85
N LYS A 132 -3.53 -12.27 -10.81
CA LYS A 132 -3.83 -12.67 -12.18
C LYS A 132 -2.84 -12.02 -13.14
N PHE A 133 -2.39 -12.83 -14.09
CA PHE A 133 -1.67 -12.42 -15.28
C PHE A 133 -2.50 -12.94 -16.45
N SER A 134 -3.25 -12.06 -17.11
CA SER A 134 -4.08 -12.40 -18.28
C SER A 134 -3.62 -11.69 -19.53
#